data_AF-A0A2R6EIC4-F1
#
_entry.id   AF-A0A2R6EIC4-F1
#
_cell.length_a   1.000
_cell.length_b   1.000
_cell.length_c   1.000
_cell.angle_alpha   90.00
_cell.angle_beta   90.00
_cell.angle_gamma   90.00
#
_symmetry.space_group_name_H-M   'P 1'
#
loop_
_entity.id
_entity.type
_entity.pdbx_description
1 polymer ?
#
loop_
_entity_poly.entity_id
_entity_poly.type
_entity_poly.pdbx_seq_one_letter_code
_entity_poly.pdbx_strand_id
1 'polypeptide(L)'
;MEYRERVRLVARALLFGAGLAALAVPTLVVAGHTLRFASEQVFAIGALVLGFSVLGWSGTVFAGRGIEHFQEYLGGNADWSEADSRQAMVVLGCVGAGGMAGATLATIAVGSVL
;
A
#
# COMPACT_ATOMS: atom_id res chain seq x y z
N MET A 1 1.19 10.47 18.82
CA MET A 1 1.04 11.13 17.51
C MET A 1 -0.18 12.01 17.53
N GLU A 2 -0.02 13.28 17.19
CA GLU A 2 -1.15 14.17 16.95
C GLU A 2 -1.90 13.74 15.68
N TYR A 3 -3.21 14.03 15.61
CA TYR A 3 -4.06 13.66 14.47
C TYR A 3 -3.47 14.11 13.11
N ARG A 4 -2.80 15.27 13.09
CA ARG A 4 -2.15 15.84 11.90
C ARG A 4 -1.03 14.96 11.36
N GLU A 5 -0.23 14.33 12.23
CA GLU A 5 0.87 13.45 11.81
C GLU A 5 0.35 12.18 11.15
N ARG A 6 -0.71 11.59 11.70
CA ARG A 6 -1.36 10.41 11.11
C ARG A 6 -1.91 10.70 9.72
N VAL A 7 -2.60 11.84 9.56
CA VAL A 7 -3.12 12.28 8.25
C VAL A 7 -1.97 12.49 7.26
N ARG A 8 -0.88 13.15 7.69
CA ARG A 8 0.29 13.39 6.83
C ARG A 8 0.97 12.10 6.41
N LEU A 9 1.06 11.13 7.32
CA LEU A 9 1.63 9.82 7.05
C LEU A 9 0.79 9.07 6.02
N VAL A 10 -0.53 9.02 6.21
CA VAL A 10 -1.48 8.39 5.30
C VAL A 10 -1.45 9.05 3.92
N ALA A 11 -1.47 10.38 3.88
CA ALA A 11 -1.39 11.14 2.64
C ALA A 11 -0.07 10.88 1.90
N ARG A 12 1.07 10.86 2.61
CA ARG A 12 2.37 10.56 2.01
C ARG A 12 2.42 9.14 1.46
N ALA A 13 1.89 8.16 2.17
CA ALA A 13 1.83 6.78 1.72
C ALA A 13 0.98 6.64 0.44
N LEU A 14 -0.18 7.30 0.42
CA LEU A 14 -1.06 7.34 -0.74
C LEU A 14 -0.39 8.02 -1.95
N LEU A 15 0.23 9.18 -1.74
CA LEU A 15 0.97 9.88 -2.79
C LEU A 15 2.17 9.08 -3.28
N PHE A 16 2.85 8.34 -2.40
CA PHE A 16 3.97 7.49 -2.77
C PHE A 16 3.51 6.35 -3.69
N GLY A 17 2.44 5.63 -3.32
CA GLY A 17 1.85 4.61 -4.17
C GLY A 17 1.41 5.17 -5.53
N ALA A 18 0.71 6.31 -5.51
CA ALA A 18 0.27 6.98 -6.73
C ALA A 18 1.43 7.39 -7.63
N GLY A 19 2.50 7.96 -7.06
CA GLY A 19 3.70 8.35 -7.78
C GLY A 19 4.43 7.17 -8.42
N LEU A 20 4.55 6.05 -7.69
CA LEU A 20 5.14 4.83 -8.26
C LEU A 20 4.34 4.32 -9.46
N ALA A 21 3.02 4.26 -9.34
CA ALA A 21 2.17 3.82 -10.45
C ALA A 21 2.20 4.81 -11.63
N ALA A 22 2.25 6.12 -11.34
CA ALA A 22 2.35 7.16 -12.35
C ALA A 22 3.64 7.10 -13.18
N LEU A 23 4.72 6.57 -12.60
CA LEU A 23 5.96 6.30 -13.32
C LEU A 23 5.93 4.93 -14.01
N ALA A 24 5.37 3.90 -13.36
CA ALA A 24 5.39 2.54 -13.86
C ALA A 24 4.61 2.37 -15.18
N VAL A 25 3.40 2.94 -15.27
CA VAL A 25 2.56 2.83 -16.48
C VAL A 25 3.26 3.37 -17.73
N PRO A 26 3.73 4.63 -17.80
CA PRO A 26 4.42 5.14 -18.99
C PRO A 26 5.74 4.41 -19.25
N THR A 27 6.46 3.98 -18.21
CA THR A 27 7.71 3.22 -18.38
C THR A 27 7.47 1.91 -19.12
N LEU A 28 6.40 1.17 -18.76
CA LEU A 28 6.03 -0.07 -19.44
C LEU A 28 5.58 0.18 -20.89
N VAL A 29 4.88 1.29 -21.14
CA VAL A 29 4.47 1.68 -22.50
C VAL A 29 5.68 2.01 -23.36
N VAL A 30 6.64 2.78 -22.83
CA VAL A 30 7.92 3.10 -23.51
C VAL A 30 8.75 1.84 -23.75
N ALA A 31 8.67 0.84 -22.86
CA ALA A 31 9.29 -0.47 -23.06
C ALA A 31 8.61 -1.34 -24.13
N GLY A 32 7.54 -0.85 -24.78
CA GLY A 32 6.87 -1.52 -25.89
C GLY A 32 5.63 -2.33 -25.51
N HIS A 33 5.19 -2.30 -24.25
CA HIS A 33 3.94 -2.93 -23.84
C HIS A 33 2.72 -2.07 -24.24
N THR A 34 1.57 -2.71 -24.46
CA THR A 34 0.32 -1.99 -24.69
C THR A 34 -0.12 -1.23 -23.44
N LEU A 35 -0.77 -0.07 -23.62
CA LEU A 35 -1.30 0.73 -22.51
C LEU A 35 -2.25 -0.07 -21.61
N ARG A 36 -3.10 -0.91 -22.19
CA ARG A 36 -4.00 -1.78 -21.45
C ARG A 36 -3.23 -2.74 -20.54
N PHE A 37 -2.25 -3.44 -21.08
CA PHE A 37 -1.42 -4.37 -20.31
C PHE A 37 -0.69 -3.67 -19.16
N ALA A 38 -0.04 -2.53 -19.45
CA ALA A 38 0.65 -1.74 -18.44
C ALA A 38 -0.29 -1.28 -17.31
N SER A 39 -1.46 -0.75 -17.67
CA SER A 39 -2.48 -0.30 -16.73
C SER A 39 -2.99 -1.44 -15.84
N GLU A 40 -3.37 -2.56 -16.43
CA GLU A 40 -3.93 -3.72 -15.71
C GLU A 40 -2.91 -4.30 -14.73
N GLN A 41 -1.66 -4.47 -15.15
CA GLN A 41 -0.60 -5.04 -14.32
C GLN A 41 -0.28 -4.15 -13.10
N VAL A 42 -0.08 -2.84 -13.33
CA VAL A 42 0.24 -1.89 -12.25
C VAL A 42 -0.93 -1.75 -11.29
N PHE A 43 -2.16 -1.69 -11.80
CA PHE A 43 -3.36 -1.66 -10.98
C PHE A 43 -3.51 -2.93 -10.14
N ALA A 44 -3.30 -4.11 -10.75
CA ALA A 44 -3.38 -5.39 -10.05
C ALA A 44 -2.36 -5.49 -8.91
N ILE A 45 -1.13 -5.01 -9.11
CA ILE A 45 -0.12 -4.94 -8.04
C ILE A 45 -0.61 -4.04 -6.89
N GLY A 46 -1.15 -2.86 -7.20
CA GLY A 46 -1.74 -1.97 -6.19
C GLY A 46 -2.88 -2.65 -5.41
N ALA A 47 -3.77 -3.34 -6.10
CA ALA A 47 -4.87 -4.10 -5.50
C ALA A 47 -4.38 -5.26 -4.62
N LEU A 48 -3.33 -5.97 -5.04
CA LEU A 48 -2.70 -7.04 -4.25
C LEU A 48 -2.11 -6.50 -2.95
N VAL A 49 -1.38 -5.38 -3.02
CA VAL A 49 -0.83 -4.72 -1.81
C VAL A 49 -1.95 -4.30 -0.87
N LEU A 50 -3.03 -3.70 -1.41
CA LEU A 50 -4.19 -3.32 -0.62
C LEU A 50 -4.84 -4.55 0.05
N GLY A 51 -5.10 -5.61 -0.70
CA GLY A 51 -5.68 -6.85 -0.19
C GLY A 51 -4.84 -7.49 0.90
N PHE A 52 -3.52 -7.60 0.69
CA PHE A 52 -2.57 -8.07 1.69
C PHE A 52 -2.62 -7.23 2.96
N SER A 53 -2.68 -5.91 2.82
CA SER A 53 -2.73 -4.99 3.95
C SER A 53 -4.01 -5.15 4.77
N VAL A 54 -5.15 -5.32 4.12
CA VAL A 54 -6.44 -5.57 4.78
C VAL A 54 -6.42 -6.90 5.53
N LEU A 55 -5.86 -7.95 4.92
CA LEU A 55 -5.72 -9.26 5.57
C LEU A 55 -4.76 -9.17 6.77
N GLY A 56 -3.60 -8.53 6.62
CA GLY A 56 -2.63 -8.35 7.70
C GLY A 56 -3.17 -7.51 8.85
N TRP A 57 -3.91 -6.44 8.55
CA TRP A 57 -4.61 -5.64 9.55
C TRP A 57 -5.65 -6.47 10.30
N SER A 58 -6.46 -7.26 9.58
CA SER A 58 -7.47 -8.14 10.17
C SER A 58 -6.83 -9.22 11.05
N GLY A 59 -5.73 -9.83 10.61
CA GLY A 59 -4.97 -10.80 11.40
C GLY A 59 -4.37 -10.18 12.67
N THR A 60 -3.86 -8.95 12.55
CA THR A 60 -3.37 -8.19 13.71
C THR A 60 -4.50 -7.87 14.68
N VAL A 61 -5.69 -7.51 14.20
CA VAL A 61 -6.87 -7.29 15.05
C VAL A 61 -7.31 -8.57 15.76
N PHE A 62 -7.24 -9.70 15.07
CA PHE A 62 -7.68 -11.00 15.58
C PHE A 62 -6.71 -11.58 16.62
N ALA A 63 -5.41 -11.58 16.34
CA ALA A 63 -4.41 -12.29 17.14
C ALA A 63 -3.43 -11.37 17.88
N GLY A 64 -3.43 -10.06 17.60
CA GLY A 64 -2.34 -9.16 17.99
C GLY A 64 -2.07 -9.10 19.48
N ARG A 65 -3.09 -8.87 20.30
CA ARG A 65 -2.94 -8.89 21.77
C ARG A 65 -2.44 -10.22 22.31
N GLY A 66 -2.86 -11.32 21.69
CA GLY A 66 -2.43 -12.66 22.11
C GLY A 66 -0.95 -12.90 21.83
N ILE A 67 -0.47 -12.44 20.68
CA ILE A 67 0.95 -12.52 20.30
C ILE A 67 1.80 -11.61 21.19
N GLU A 68 1.32 -10.40 21.49
CA GLU A 68 2.02 -9.44 22.35
C GLU A 68 2.18 -9.99 23.78
N HIS A 69 1.10 -10.51 24.39
CA HIS A 69 1.19 -11.21 25.68
C HIS A 69 2.09 -12.45 25.64
N PHE A 70 2.05 -13.21 24.55
CA PHE A 70 2.92 -14.38 24.39
C PHE A 70 4.41 -13.98 24.41
N GLN A 71 4.78 -12.88 23.75
CA GLN A 71 6.14 -12.36 23.73
C GLN A 71 6.59 -11.84 25.10
N GLU A 72 5.71 -11.16 25.84
CA GLU A 72 5.98 -10.68 27.20
C GLU A 72 6.31 -11.83 28.17
N TYR A 73 5.62 -12.97 28.05
CA TYR A 73 5.78 -14.10 28.98
C TYR A 73 6.82 -15.14 28.55
N LEU A 74 7.00 -15.38 27.26
CA LEU A 74 7.86 -16.45 26.74
C LEU A 74 9.17 -15.94 26.13
N GLY A 75 9.43 -14.64 26.19
CA GLY A 75 10.69 -14.02 25.80
C GLY A 75 10.82 -13.89 24.28
N GLY A 76 10.08 -12.92 23.71
CA GLY A 76 10.31 -12.42 22.36
C GLY A 76 11.08 -11.11 22.38
N ASN A 77 12.19 -11.00 21.64
CA ASN A 77 12.96 -9.75 21.47
C ASN A 77 12.44 -8.87 20.31
N ALA A 78 11.17 -9.02 19.93
CA ALA A 78 10.57 -8.15 18.93
C ALA A 78 10.02 -6.91 19.64
N ASP A 79 10.54 -5.73 19.32
CA ASP A 79 10.00 -4.43 19.75
C ASP A 79 8.70 -4.13 18.97
N TRP A 80 7.77 -5.06 19.02
CA TRP A 80 6.58 -5.15 18.19
C TRP A 80 5.34 -4.99 19.05
N SER A 81 4.42 -4.14 18.61
CA SER A 81 3.09 -4.01 19.22
C SER A 81 1.97 -4.26 18.21
N GLU A 82 0.79 -4.64 18.72
CA GLU A 82 -0.41 -4.74 17.90
C GLU A 82 -0.70 -3.39 17.19
N ALA A 83 -0.51 -2.29 17.92
CA ALA A 83 -0.78 -0.95 17.42
C ALA A 83 0.13 -0.57 16.26
N ASP A 84 1.43 -0.88 16.36
CA ASP A 84 2.41 -0.57 15.32
C ASP A 84 2.18 -1.42 14.06
N SER A 85 1.84 -2.70 14.25
CA SER A 85 1.47 -3.57 13.14
C SER A 85 0.22 -3.07 12.41
N ARG A 86 -0.84 -2.69 13.14
CA ARG A 86 -2.04 -2.09 12.53
C ARG A 86 -1.69 -0.83 11.77
N GLN A 87 -0.84 0.03 12.33
CA GLN A 87 -0.42 1.25 11.67
C GLN A 87 0.34 0.94 10.37
N ALA A 88 1.31 0.02 10.41
CA ALA A 88 2.08 -0.40 9.23
C ALA A 88 1.17 -0.93 8.11
N MET A 89 0.16 -1.74 8.46
CA MET A 89 -0.81 -2.24 7.49
C MET A 89 -1.70 -1.13 6.92
N VAL A 90 -2.07 -0.12 7.71
CA VAL A 90 -2.75 1.07 7.17
C VAL A 90 -1.86 1.80 6.16
N VAL A 91 -0.57 1.98 6.47
CA VAL A 91 0.40 2.61 5.54
C VAL A 91 0.45 1.83 4.23
N LEU A 92 0.66 0.51 4.30
CA LEU A 92 0.71 -0.35 3.11
C LEU A 92 -0.60 -0.32 2.32
N GLY A 93 -1.74 -0.33 3.01
CA GLY A 93 -3.05 -0.20 2.38
C GLY A 93 -3.19 1.11 1.62
N CYS A 94 -2.74 2.22 2.21
CA CYS A 94 -2.72 3.53 1.55
C CYS A 94 -1.79 3.55 0.33
N VAL A 95 -0.62 2.88 0.38
CA VAL A 95 0.25 2.72 -0.79
C VAL A 95 -0.46 1.93 -1.90
N GLY A 96 -1.11 0.82 -1.57
CA GLY A 96 -1.86 0.02 -2.55
C GLY A 96 -2.99 0.80 -3.21
N ALA A 97 -3.83 1.47 -2.40
CA ALA A 97 -4.91 2.33 -2.88
C ALA A 97 -4.39 3.51 -3.72
N GLY A 98 -3.32 4.15 -3.27
CA GLY A 98 -2.61 5.18 -4.02
C GLY A 98 -2.12 4.67 -5.38
N GLY A 99 -1.51 3.48 -5.41
CA GLY A 99 -1.04 2.84 -6.64
C GLY A 99 -2.16 2.57 -7.64
N MET A 100 -3.32 2.09 -7.17
CA MET A 100 -4.50 1.90 -8.01
C MET A 100 -4.97 3.24 -8.63
N ALA A 101 -5.11 4.28 -7.81
CA ALA A 101 -5.51 5.60 -8.29
C ALA A 101 -4.48 6.21 -9.25
N GLY A 102 -3.18 6.08 -8.93
CA GLY A 102 -2.08 6.54 -9.77
C GLY A 102 -2.04 5.83 -11.12
N ALA A 103 -2.27 4.51 -11.14
CA ALA A 103 -2.36 3.75 -12.38
C ALA A 103 -3.52 4.25 -13.26
N THR A 104 -4.70 4.44 -12.68
CA THR A 104 -5.86 4.99 -13.40
C THR A 104 -5.58 6.37 -13.99
N LEU A 105 -5.04 7.29 -13.18
CA LEU A 105 -4.71 8.64 -13.64
C LEU A 105 -3.61 8.65 -14.72
N ALA A 106 -2.59 7.81 -14.56
CA ALA A 106 -1.52 7.67 -15.54
C ALA A 106 -2.03 7.10 -16.86
N THR A 107 -2.92 6.12 -16.82
CA THR A 107 -3.56 5.57 -18.02
C THR A 107 -4.38 6.62 -18.76
N ILE A 108 -5.13 7.46 -18.04
CA ILE A 108 -5.86 8.59 -18.65
C ILE A 108 -4.88 9.58 -19.29
N ALA A 109 -3.83 9.97 -18.56
CA ALA A 109 -2.85 10.92 -19.05
C ALA A 109 -2.11 10.40 -20.30
N VAL A 110 -1.60 9.17 -20.26
CA VAL A 110 -0.89 8.55 -21.39
C VAL A 110 -1.84 8.31 -22.56
N GLY A 111 -3.05 7.80 -22.29
CA GLY A 111 -4.07 7.56 -23.31
C GLY A 111 -4.63 8.83 -23.95
N SER A 112 -4.48 10.00 -23.31
CA SER A 112 -4.84 11.29 -23.92
C SER A 112 -3.80 11.82 -24.92
N VAL A 113 -2.59 11.24 -24.93
CA VAL A 113 -1.46 11.69 -25.77
C VAL A 113 -1.21 10.74 -26.95
N LEU A 114 -1.63 9.48 -26.84
CA LEU A 114 -1.54 8.44 -27.88
C LEU A 114 -2.78 8.43 -28.77
#